data_AF-A0A8D9GB78-F1
#
_entry.id   AF-A0A8D9GB78-F1
#
_cell.length_a   1.000
_cell.length_b   1.000
_cell.length_c   1.000
_cell.angle_alpha   90.00
_cell.angle_beta   90.00
_cell.angle_gamma   90.00
#
_symmetry.space_group_name_H-M   'P 1'
#
loop_
_entity.id
_entity.type
_entity.pdbx_description
1 polymer ?
#
loop_
_entity_poly.entity_id
_entity_poly.type
_entity_poly.pdbx_seq_one_letter_code
_entity_poly.pdbx_strand_id
1 'polypeptide(L)'
;MTILVLERCHIIMNLFFGLTFILLNSAHCFYPKRLNISAATGDSDWSLAGATWYGSPTGYGSNGGACGYENAVAQAPFSSMVSAGGPSLYKSGKGCGAYYQIKCTSKQACSTNPVTVVITDECKGCVTESVHFDLSGTAFGALASSGQDSQLRDVGVLQILYRKVECNYIGETVTFHVENGSNPYSFAALIEYEDGDGEIGLVELKQALDSDTWLPMSQSWGAVWKLDVTSPLRAPLSLRLTYLDSGETVMASDVIPAGWEPGEKYKSNNETKNASGWADADAGATWYGEPEGAGSTGGACGYGVAVANPPLNAMVSAGGPSLFNNGKGCGTCYQIMCTVNPACSGSPITVTITDECPGGPCASEPVHFDLSGKAMGALAKPGQAAQLRSAGPVSVSYRRAACLYQGTEIAFHVDAGSTPFYVAFVVEYENGEGDLASVEIQPASGGFMPMQEMRSAEWKLNSGGPLSGPFNIRLTSGESRKVVVAQAVIPADWKPDQTYRSIVNF
;
A
#
# COMPACT_ATOMS: atom_id res chain seq x y z
N MET A 1 17.64 -51.80 64.08
CA MET A 1 16.47 -51.47 63.24
C MET A 1 16.15 -49.97 63.38
N THR A 2 17.13 -49.12 63.04
CA THR A 2 17.06 -47.66 63.25
C THR A 2 17.92 -46.88 62.24
N ILE A 3 18.77 -47.55 61.47
CA ILE A 3 19.65 -46.92 60.46
C ILE A 3 19.03 -46.98 59.04
N LEU A 4 18.14 -47.94 58.77
CA LEU A 4 17.43 -48.08 57.49
C LEU A 4 16.25 -47.11 57.28
N VAL A 5 15.85 -46.37 58.34
CA VAL A 5 14.72 -45.41 58.29
C VAL A 5 15.20 -43.99 57.96
N LEU A 6 16.46 -43.66 58.28
CA LEU A 6 16.99 -42.30 58.07
C LEU A 6 17.39 -42.05 56.60
N GLU A 7 17.98 -43.04 55.92
CA GLU A 7 18.34 -42.93 54.50
C GLU A 7 17.12 -42.87 53.57
N ARG A 8 16.03 -43.59 53.91
CA ARG A 8 14.78 -43.51 53.14
C ARG A 8 14.05 -42.18 53.32
N CYS A 9 14.21 -41.52 54.47
CA CYS A 9 13.59 -40.21 54.72
C CYS A 9 14.30 -39.09 53.95
N HIS A 10 15.63 -39.15 53.78
CA HIS A 10 16.39 -38.18 52.98
C HIS A 10 16.17 -38.31 51.46
N ILE A 11 15.95 -39.53 50.95
CA ILE A 11 15.63 -39.74 49.53
C ILE A 11 14.20 -39.26 49.22
N ILE A 12 13.23 -39.51 50.10
CA ILE A 12 11.84 -39.05 49.93
C ILE A 12 11.73 -37.52 50.04
N MET A 13 12.50 -36.88 50.92
CA MET A 13 12.49 -35.42 51.08
C MET A 13 13.16 -34.68 49.90
N ASN A 14 14.22 -35.24 49.31
CA ASN A 14 14.84 -34.69 48.09
C ASN A 14 14.00 -34.93 46.82
N LEU A 15 13.26 -36.04 46.73
CA LEU A 15 12.28 -36.25 45.64
C LEU A 15 11.08 -35.29 45.74
N PHE A 16 10.64 -34.94 46.95
CA PHE A 16 9.58 -33.95 47.15
C PHE A 16 10.02 -32.52 46.82
N PHE A 17 11.29 -32.15 47.08
CA PHE A 17 11.83 -30.83 46.72
C PHE A 17 12.18 -30.69 45.23
N GLY A 18 12.50 -31.80 44.55
CA GLY A 18 12.70 -31.84 43.10
C GLY A 18 11.38 -31.79 42.31
N LEU A 19 10.32 -32.44 42.79
CA LEU A 19 9.00 -32.39 42.14
C LEU A 19 8.29 -31.03 42.29
N THR A 20 8.53 -30.30 43.38
CA THR A 20 7.98 -28.93 43.53
C THR A 20 8.66 -27.92 42.62
N PHE A 21 9.94 -28.10 42.25
CA PHE A 21 10.62 -27.24 41.28
C PHE A 21 10.25 -27.53 39.82
N ILE A 22 9.82 -28.76 39.51
CA ILE A 22 9.36 -29.14 38.16
C ILE A 22 7.89 -28.74 37.94
N LEU A 23 7.06 -28.74 38.99
CA LEU A 23 5.66 -28.28 38.91
C LEU A 23 5.47 -26.75 38.97
N LEU A 24 6.53 -25.98 39.26
CA LEU A 24 6.51 -24.51 39.18
C LEU A 24 6.98 -23.95 37.83
N ASN A 25 7.40 -24.80 36.88
CA ASN A 25 7.81 -24.39 35.53
C ASN A 25 6.83 -24.79 34.41
N SER A 26 5.59 -25.19 34.75
CA SER A 26 4.57 -25.63 33.79
C SER A 26 3.32 -24.73 33.73
N ALA A 27 3.45 -23.45 34.10
CA ALA A 27 2.36 -22.48 33.96
C ALA A 27 2.89 -21.04 33.77
N HIS A 28 3.71 -20.81 32.74
CA HIS A 28 4.06 -19.47 32.27
C HIS A 28 3.59 -19.26 30.84
N CYS A 29 2.27 -19.30 30.66
CA CYS A 29 1.57 -18.51 29.64
C CYS A 29 0.49 -17.66 30.34
N PHE A 30 0.90 -16.86 31.32
CA PHE A 30 0.13 -15.68 31.70
C PHE A 30 0.49 -14.57 30.71
N TYR A 31 -0.30 -14.46 29.64
CA TYR A 31 -0.41 -13.23 28.85
C TYR A 31 -1.09 -12.17 29.74
N PRO A 32 -0.47 -11.03 30.07
CA PRO A 32 -1.18 -9.92 30.66
C PRO A 32 -1.90 -9.17 29.54
N LYS A 33 -2.86 -9.82 28.87
CA LYS A 33 -3.91 -9.13 28.12
C LYS A 33 -5.19 -9.27 28.95
N ARG A 34 -5.74 -8.12 29.34
CA ARG A 34 -7.01 -7.90 30.06
C ARG A 34 -6.96 -7.96 31.59
N LEU A 35 -6.42 -6.90 32.18
CA LEU A 35 -7.03 -6.30 33.37
C LEU A 35 -7.62 -4.94 32.97
N ASN A 36 -8.78 -4.98 32.33
CA ASN A 36 -9.66 -3.81 32.23
C ASN A 36 -10.73 -3.98 33.32
N ILE A 37 -10.42 -3.49 34.53
CA ILE A 37 -11.42 -3.32 35.58
C ILE A 37 -12.13 -2.00 35.29
N SER A 38 -13.20 -2.08 34.51
CA SER A 38 -14.35 -1.17 34.48
C SER A 38 -15.42 -1.76 33.55
N ALA A 39 -16.13 -2.78 34.02
CA ALA A 39 -17.36 -3.24 33.38
C ALA A 39 -18.53 -2.90 34.31
N ALA A 40 -19.04 -1.68 34.15
CA ALA A 40 -20.37 -1.27 34.59
C ALA A 40 -20.99 -0.39 33.49
N THR A 41 -21.65 -1.07 32.54
CA THR A 41 -22.78 -0.64 31.70
C THR A 41 -22.91 0.84 31.31
N GLY A 42 -22.64 1.15 30.04
CA GLY A 42 -23.07 2.37 29.36
C GLY A 42 -22.50 2.45 27.94
N ASP A 43 -23.38 2.48 26.95
CA ASP A 43 -23.12 2.53 25.50
C ASP A 43 -22.36 3.79 25.04
N SER A 44 -21.04 3.84 25.25
CA SER A 44 -20.19 4.77 24.51
C SER A 44 -18.71 4.36 24.60
N ASP A 45 -18.09 4.00 23.46
CA ASP A 45 -16.63 3.77 23.30
C ASP A 45 -15.78 5.05 23.52
N TRP A 46 -16.24 5.99 24.33
CA TRP A 46 -15.64 7.30 24.52
C TRP A 46 -15.01 7.42 25.91
N SER A 47 -13.80 7.96 25.95
CA SER A 47 -13.02 8.22 27.15
C SER A 47 -12.98 9.72 27.44
N LEU A 48 -12.79 10.10 28.71
CA LEU A 48 -12.64 11.51 29.11
C LEU A 48 -11.20 11.99 28.92
N ALA A 49 -11.04 13.22 28.44
CA ALA A 49 -9.74 13.90 28.35
C ALA A 49 -9.89 15.41 28.62
N GLY A 50 -8.78 16.05 28.96
CA GLY A 50 -8.63 17.50 28.93
C GLY A 50 -8.34 17.98 27.50
N ALA A 51 -8.79 19.20 27.18
CA ALA A 51 -8.38 19.87 25.95
C ALA A 51 -8.11 21.35 26.16
N THR A 52 -7.03 21.84 25.57
CA THR A 52 -6.70 23.25 25.37
C THR A 52 -6.51 23.52 23.89
N TRP A 53 -6.16 24.75 23.53
CA TRP A 53 -5.71 25.05 22.18
C TRP A 53 -4.54 26.03 22.17
N TYR A 54 -3.79 26.01 21.08
CA TYR A 54 -2.60 26.85 20.88
C TYR A 54 -2.49 27.38 19.44
N GLY A 55 -1.59 28.35 19.25
CA GLY A 55 -1.38 29.02 17.97
C GLY A 55 -2.43 30.09 17.67
N SER A 56 -2.64 30.37 16.38
CA SER A 56 -3.66 31.35 15.96
C SER A 56 -5.08 30.74 15.97
N PRO A 57 -6.14 31.53 16.19
CA PRO A 57 -7.51 31.03 16.30
C PRO A 57 -8.02 30.21 15.11
N THR A 58 -7.46 30.42 13.92
CA THR A 58 -7.78 29.70 12.67
C THR A 58 -6.53 29.10 12.04
N GLY A 59 -5.52 28.79 12.85
CA GLY A 59 -4.27 28.18 12.41
C GLY A 59 -4.21 26.70 12.74
N TYR A 60 -3.04 26.12 12.46
CA TYR A 60 -2.70 24.71 12.64
C TYR A 60 -1.81 24.45 13.86
N GLY A 61 -1.80 25.38 14.83
CA GLY A 61 -0.91 25.30 16.00
C GLY A 61 0.46 25.93 15.70
N SER A 62 1.48 25.11 15.46
CA SER A 62 2.89 25.49 15.27
C SER A 62 3.47 24.93 13.96
N ASN A 63 4.51 25.57 13.43
CA ASN A 63 5.39 24.95 12.43
C ASN A 63 6.42 24.06 13.15
N GLY A 64 6.74 22.91 12.57
CA GLY A 64 7.86 22.08 13.04
C GLY A 64 7.59 21.34 14.35
N GLY A 65 6.36 20.84 14.52
CA GLY A 65 5.98 20.03 15.67
C GLY A 65 6.85 18.79 15.86
N ALA A 66 6.79 18.20 17.05
CA ALA A 66 7.63 17.09 17.49
C ALA A 66 7.56 15.82 16.61
N CYS A 67 6.54 15.69 15.76
CA CYS A 67 6.44 14.59 14.80
C CYS A 67 7.25 14.78 13.51
N GLY A 68 7.69 16.01 13.21
CA GLY A 68 8.51 16.29 12.03
C GLY A 68 7.75 16.66 10.76
N TYR A 69 6.41 16.74 10.78
CA TYR A 69 5.59 17.08 9.61
C TYR A 69 5.67 18.54 9.14
N GLU A 70 6.50 19.36 9.77
CA GLU A 70 6.76 20.76 9.42
C GLU A 70 5.50 21.59 9.13
N ASN A 71 5.38 22.18 7.93
CA ASN A 71 4.23 22.96 7.49
C ASN A 71 3.17 22.13 6.75
N ALA A 72 3.40 20.82 6.54
CA ALA A 72 2.43 19.94 5.90
C ALA A 72 1.12 19.86 6.69
N VAL A 73 1.18 20.04 8.01
CA VAL A 73 0.00 20.08 8.91
C VAL A 73 -1.02 21.18 8.58
N ALA A 74 -0.58 22.23 7.86
CA ALA A 74 -1.46 23.31 7.41
C ALA A 74 -2.27 22.92 6.17
N GLN A 75 -1.76 22.00 5.36
CA GLN A 75 -2.31 21.60 4.07
C GLN A 75 -3.14 20.32 4.19
N ALA A 76 -3.95 20.02 3.17
CA ALA A 76 -4.57 18.71 3.05
C ALA A 76 -3.49 17.60 3.04
N PRO A 77 -3.77 16.42 3.62
CA PRO A 77 -5.03 15.99 4.25
C PRO A 77 -5.23 16.45 5.70
N PHE A 78 -4.22 16.97 6.40
CA PHE A 78 -4.35 17.41 7.79
C PHE A 78 -5.28 18.62 7.93
N SER A 79 -5.20 19.57 7.00
CA SER A 79 -6.03 20.76 6.89
C SER A 79 -6.20 21.51 8.23
N SER A 80 -5.11 21.67 8.97
CA SER A 80 -5.09 22.28 10.31
C SER A 80 -5.87 21.54 11.40
N MET A 81 -6.45 20.36 11.12
CA MET A 81 -7.17 19.52 12.09
C MET A 81 -6.19 18.65 12.89
N VAL A 82 -5.35 19.30 13.69
CA VAL A 82 -4.22 18.66 14.38
C VAL A 82 -4.20 19.00 15.88
N SER A 83 -3.43 18.22 16.64
CA SER A 83 -3.21 18.41 18.07
C SER A 83 -1.78 18.08 18.48
N ALA A 84 -1.25 18.84 19.44
CA ALA A 84 -0.17 18.38 20.28
C ALA A 84 -0.72 17.47 21.39
N GLY A 85 -0.19 16.25 21.49
CA GLY A 85 -0.64 15.28 22.49
C GLY A 85 0.16 15.36 23.77
N GLY A 86 -0.49 15.19 24.94
CA GLY A 86 0.23 14.87 26.17
C GLY A 86 0.99 13.53 26.07
N PRO A 87 1.81 13.15 27.07
CA PRO A 87 2.70 11.98 26.97
C PRO A 87 2.00 10.64 26.64
N SER A 88 0.75 10.46 27.08
CA SER A 88 -0.05 9.26 26.79
C SER A 88 -0.55 9.16 25.35
N LEU A 89 -0.63 10.30 24.64
CA LEU A 89 -1.03 10.38 23.23
C LEU A 89 0.20 10.43 22.33
N TYR A 90 1.17 11.31 22.61
CA TYR A 90 2.39 11.46 21.81
C TYR A 90 3.30 10.22 21.89
N LYS A 91 3.34 9.53 23.05
CA LYS A 91 4.05 8.26 23.25
C LYS A 91 5.51 8.28 22.75
N SER A 92 6.21 9.37 23.02
CA SER A 92 7.60 9.58 22.55
C SER A 92 7.76 9.47 21.03
N GLY A 93 6.76 9.94 20.27
CA GLY A 93 6.75 9.93 18.80
C GLY A 93 5.94 8.79 18.20
N LYS A 94 5.66 7.71 18.95
CA LYS A 94 4.87 6.58 18.43
C LYS A 94 3.42 6.92 18.14
N GLY A 95 2.90 7.98 18.76
CA GLY A 95 1.56 8.49 18.50
C GLY A 95 1.47 9.47 17.34
N CYS A 96 2.59 9.81 16.69
CA CYS A 96 2.57 10.67 15.51
C CYS A 96 1.75 10.01 14.41
N GLY A 97 0.82 10.78 13.82
CA GLY A 97 -0.07 10.30 12.77
C GLY A 97 -1.36 9.65 13.26
N ALA A 98 -1.50 9.38 14.57
CA ALA A 98 -2.68 8.73 15.13
C ALA A 98 -3.93 9.63 15.09
N TYR A 99 -5.06 9.04 14.66
CA TYR A 99 -6.35 9.73 14.56
C TYR A 99 -7.20 9.57 15.81
N TYR A 100 -7.83 10.66 16.22
CA TYR A 100 -8.79 10.68 17.30
C TYR A 100 -10.03 11.44 16.90
N GLN A 101 -11.20 10.86 17.19
CA GLN A 101 -12.43 11.64 17.21
C GLN A 101 -12.59 12.27 18.59
N ILE A 102 -12.97 13.55 18.60
CA ILE A 102 -13.15 14.36 19.80
C ILE A 102 -14.53 15.01 19.75
N LYS A 103 -15.26 14.97 20.87
CA LYS A 103 -16.52 15.70 21.05
C LYS A 103 -16.49 16.50 22.35
N CYS A 104 -17.00 17.72 22.31
CA CYS A 104 -17.23 18.51 23.51
C CYS A 104 -18.62 18.23 24.07
N THR A 105 -18.75 18.10 25.39
CA THR A 105 -20.03 17.82 26.06
C THR A 105 -20.38 18.78 27.20
N SER A 106 -19.46 19.66 27.59
CA SER A 106 -19.55 20.38 28.87
C SER A 106 -19.94 21.85 28.76
N LYS A 107 -20.07 22.43 27.55
CA LYS A 107 -20.37 23.86 27.34
C LYS A 107 -21.51 24.06 26.34
N GLN A 108 -22.26 25.15 26.52
CA GLN A 108 -23.37 25.53 25.63
C GLN A 108 -22.92 25.76 24.19
N ALA A 109 -21.69 26.24 24.00
CA ALA A 109 -21.12 26.50 22.68
C ALA A 109 -20.74 25.22 21.91
N CYS A 110 -20.79 24.04 22.53
CA CYS A 110 -20.33 22.80 21.91
C CYS A 110 -21.34 22.28 20.88
N SER A 111 -20.82 21.76 19.77
CA SER A 111 -21.63 21.06 18.78
C SER A 111 -21.89 19.62 19.23
N THR A 112 -22.87 18.97 18.60
CA THR A 112 -23.14 17.54 18.79
C THR A 112 -22.22 16.64 17.97
N ASN A 113 -21.50 17.19 17.00
CA ASN A 113 -20.73 16.41 16.04
C ASN A 113 -19.29 16.26 16.51
N PRO A 114 -18.72 15.04 16.45
CA PRO A 114 -17.30 14.87 16.72
C PRO A 114 -16.47 15.46 15.58
N VAL A 115 -15.25 15.87 15.91
CA VAL A 115 -14.22 16.27 14.96
C VAL A 115 -13.10 15.25 14.98
N THR A 116 -12.51 14.94 13.83
CA THR A 116 -11.31 14.09 13.76
C THR A 116 -10.08 15.00 13.80
N VAL A 117 -9.10 14.63 14.61
CA VAL A 117 -7.80 15.31 14.69
C VAL A 117 -6.66 14.31 14.63
N VAL A 118 -5.50 14.81 14.21
CA VAL A 118 -4.27 14.02 14.14
C VAL A 118 -3.24 14.51 15.15
N ILE A 119 -2.54 13.60 15.82
CA ILE A 119 -1.41 13.95 16.67
C ILE A 119 -0.19 14.27 15.81
N THR A 120 0.28 15.52 15.88
CA THR A 120 1.42 16.00 15.06
C THR A 120 2.50 16.70 15.87
N ASP A 121 2.30 16.82 17.18
CA ASP A 121 3.21 17.53 18.08
C ASP A 121 3.11 16.98 19.52
N GLU A 122 4.00 17.42 20.40
CA GLU A 122 4.06 17.04 21.81
C GLU A 122 3.69 18.23 22.70
N CYS A 123 2.67 18.08 23.54
CA CYS A 123 2.42 19.03 24.62
C CYS A 123 3.17 18.58 25.89
N LYS A 124 4.41 19.04 26.05
CA LYS A 124 5.24 18.72 27.22
C LYS A 124 4.66 19.20 28.55
N GLY A 125 3.86 20.28 28.53
CA GLY A 125 3.22 20.86 29.71
C GLY A 125 1.89 20.20 30.10
N CYS A 126 1.34 19.34 29.24
CA CYS A 126 0.01 18.75 29.41
C CYS A 126 0.07 17.45 30.23
N VAL A 127 0.43 17.58 31.51
CA VAL A 127 0.62 16.46 32.45
C VAL A 127 -0.38 16.47 33.62
N THR A 128 -1.26 17.46 33.67
CA THR A 128 -2.27 17.64 34.72
C THR A 128 -3.37 16.59 34.63
N GLU A 129 -3.74 16.20 33.42
CA GLU A 129 -4.69 15.14 33.11
C GLU A 129 -3.96 13.87 32.65
N SER A 130 -4.59 12.71 32.87
CA SER A 130 -4.06 11.44 32.35
C SER A 130 -4.00 11.39 30.81
N VAL A 131 -4.89 12.14 30.15
CA VAL A 131 -4.97 12.30 28.69
C VAL A 131 -5.36 13.74 28.40
N HIS A 132 -4.58 14.42 27.57
CA HIS A 132 -4.80 15.83 27.23
C HIS A 132 -4.44 16.13 25.77
N PHE A 133 -5.35 16.83 25.09
CA PHE A 133 -5.18 17.30 23.72
C PHE A 133 -4.97 18.81 23.71
N ASP A 134 -3.83 19.28 23.26
CA ASP A 134 -3.63 20.71 22.99
C ASP A 134 -3.86 20.93 21.49
N LEU A 135 -5.07 21.36 21.15
CA LEU A 135 -5.58 21.39 19.78
C LEU A 135 -5.08 22.63 19.02
N SER A 136 -5.03 22.56 17.69
CA SER A 136 -4.90 23.79 16.90
C SER A 136 -6.11 24.70 17.12
N GLY A 137 -5.98 26.01 16.90
CA GLY A 137 -7.14 26.92 16.97
C GLY A 137 -8.29 26.53 16.03
N THR A 138 -7.97 25.95 14.87
CA THR A 138 -8.95 25.44 13.90
C THR A 138 -9.70 24.22 14.44
N ALA A 139 -8.98 23.20 14.92
CA ALA A 139 -9.59 22.02 15.54
C ALA A 139 -10.39 22.39 16.82
N PHE A 140 -9.84 23.34 17.58
CA PHE A 140 -10.45 24.11 18.67
C PHE A 140 -11.88 24.51 18.34
N GLY A 141 -11.96 25.44 17.39
CA GLY A 141 -13.20 26.06 16.96
C GLY A 141 -14.18 25.07 16.32
N ALA A 142 -13.68 24.01 15.65
CA ALA A 142 -14.51 23.01 15.00
C ALA A 142 -15.37 22.19 15.98
N LEU A 143 -15.02 22.15 17.27
CA LEU A 143 -15.86 21.56 18.31
C LEU A 143 -17.11 22.39 18.62
N ALA A 144 -17.18 23.64 18.19
CA ALA A 144 -18.28 24.55 18.49
C ALA A 144 -19.45 24.40 17.53
N SER A 145 -20.65 24.73 18.01
CA SER A 145 -21.80 24.97 17.16
C SER A 145 -21.54 26.14 16.21
N SER A 146 -22.20 26.14 15.04
CA SER A 146 -21.97 27.13 13.99
C SER A 146 -22.05 28.57 14.54
N GLY A 147 -20.97 29.34 14.33
CA GLY A 147 -20.83 30.72 14.78
C GLY A 147 -20.45 30.93 16.25
N GLN A 148 -20.18 29.85 17.01
CA GLN A 148 -19.80 29.91 18.43
C GLN A 148 -18.33 29.52 18.68
N ASP A 149 -17.52 29.40 17.63
CA ASP A 149 -16.13 28.97 17.67
C ASP A 149 -15.26 29.90 18.53
N SER A 150 -15.42 31.22 18.42
CA SER A 150 -14.71 32.17 19.28
C SER A 150 -15.14 32.07 20.74
N GLN A 151 -16.44 31.92 21.00
CA GLN A 151 -16.96 31.75 22.37
C GLN A 151 -16.41 30.49 23.02
N LEU A 152 -16.28 29.40 22.26
CA LEU A 152 -15.72 28.16 22.77
C LEU A 152 -14.22 28.33 23.06
N ARG A 153 -13.45 28.96 22.16
CA ARG A 153 -12.01 29.22 22.34
C ARG A 153 -11.71 30.06 23.59
N ASP A 154 -12.57 31.03 23.92
CA ASP A 154 -12.42 31.88 25.11
C ASP A 154 -12.59 31.12 26.44
N VAL A 155 -13.12 29.88 26.41
CA VAL A 155 -13.18 29.00 27.61
C VAL A 155 -11.79 28.54 28.04
N GLY A 156 -10.84 28.44 27.11
CA GLY A 156 -9.46 28.02 27.36
C GLY A 156 -9.30 26.51 27.57
N VAL A 157 -9.88 25.97 28.64
CA VAL A 157 -9.77 24.55 29.01
C VAL A 157 -11.14 23.86 28.94
N LEU A 158 -11.24 22.79 28.18
CA LEU A 158 -12.44 21.96 28.03
C LEU A 158 -12.24 20.56 28.57
N GLN A 159 -13.30 20.01 29.16
CA GLN A 159 -13.43 18.57 29.28
C GLN A 159 -14.12 18.04 28.02
N ILE A 160 -13.45 17.10 27.36
CA ILE A 160 -13.89 16.47 26.12
C ILE A 160 -14.08 14.98 26.32
N LEU A 161 -14.78 14.37 25.38
CA LEU A 161 -14.79 12.94 25.16
C LEU A 161 -14.01 12.63 23.89
N TYR A 162 -13.18 11.59 23.93
CA TYR A 162 -12.36 11.19 22.78
C TYR A 162 -12.38 9.67 22.57
N ARG A 163 -12.05 9.25 21.37
CA ARG A 163 -11.76 7.84 21.03
C ARG A 163 -10.76 7.78 19.88
N LYS A 164 -9.88 6.77 19.90
CA LYS A 164 -9.00 6.47 18.76
C LYS A 164 -9.85 5.95 17.60
N VAL A 165 -9.53 6.35 16.38
CA VAL A 165 -10.17 5.85 15.15
C VAL A 165 -9.09 5.48 14.15
N GLU A 166 -9.46 4.68 13.16
CA GLU A 166 -8.59 4.33 12.06
C GLU A 166 -8.24 5.57 11.22
N CYS A 167 -6.97 5.69 10.83
CA CYS A 167 -6.44 6.71 9.95
C CYS A 167 -6.84 6.39 8.51
N ASN A 168 -7.34 7.40 7.81
CA ASN A 168 -7.64 7.34 6.38
C ASN A 168 -7.25 8.69 5.76
N TYR A 169 -6.09 8.72 5.11
CA TYR A 169 -5.55 9.89 4.42
C TYR A 169 -6.01 9.92 2.97
N ILE A 170 -7.26 10.32 2.74
CA ILE A 170 -7.90 10.34 1.42
C ILE A 170 -7.01 11.05 0.37
N GLY A 171 -6.67 10.32 -0.69
CA GLY A 171 -5.91 10.83 -1.83
C GLY A 171 -4.38 10.87 -1.61
N GLU A 172 -3.91 10.45 -0.44
CA GLU A 172 -2.49 10.23 -0.17
C GLU A 172 -2.19 8.73 -0.02
N THR A 173 -0.92 8.40 -0.13
CA THR A 173 -0.36 7.08 0.16
C THR A 173 0.76 7.26 1.15
N VAL A 174 1.15 6.21 1.87
CA VAL A 174 2.31 6.25 2.78
C VAL A 174 3.49 6.87 2.04
N THR A 175 4.01 7.97 2.58
CA THR A 175 5.04 8.79 1.97
C THR A 175 6.27 8.77 2.86
N PHE A 176 7.43 8.57 2.24
CA PHE A 176 8.72 8.53 2.89
C PHE A 176 9.51 9.76 2.48
N HIS A 177 9.64 10.71 3.39
CA HIS A 177 10.52 11.86 3.22
C HIS A 177 11.91 11.48 3.72
N VAL A 178 12.87 11.33 2.81
CA VAL A 178 14.25 10.96 3.16
C VAL A 178 14.93 12.16 3.77
N GLU A 179 15.43 12.03 5.01
CA GLU A 179 16.03 13.13 5.74
C GLU A 179 17.30 13.65 5.05
N ASN A 180 17.54 14.97 5.08
CA ASN A 180 18.69 15.63 4.46
C ASN A 180 20.07 15.07 4.89
N GLY A 181 20.15 14.48 6.09
CA GLY A 181 21.38 13.85 6.60
C GLY A 181 21.66 12.46 6.03
N SER A 182 20.73 11.90 5.26
CA SER A 182 20.82 10.55 4.73
C SER A 182 21.93 10.40 3.70
N ASN A 183 22.57 9.23 3.71
CA ASN A 183 23.61 8.84 2.77
C ASN A 183 23.65 7.30 2.67
N PRO A 184 24.45 6.70 1.78
CA PRO A 184 24.46 5.24 1.61
C PRO A 184 24.81 4.43 2.88
N TYR A 185 25.37 5.03 3.93
CA TYR A 185 25.70 4.32 5.18
C TYR A 185 24.74 4.63 6.34
N SER A 186 23.91 5.67 6.20
CA SER A 186 23.00 6.14 7.23
C SER A 186 21.73 6.64 6.54
N PHE A 187 20.66 5.85 6.61
CA PHE A 187 19.38 6.19 6.00
C PHE A 187 18.38 6.56 7.08
N ALA A 188 17.74 7.72 6.94
CA ALA A 188 16.64 8.12 7.79
C ALA A 188 15.48 8.63 6.94
N ALA A 189 14.26 8.25 7.30
CA ALA A 189 13.06 8.71 6.64
C ALA A 189 11.99 9.09 7.67
N LEU A 190 11.39 10.26 7.48
CA LEU A 190 10.12 10.65 8.07
C LEU A 190 8.99 9.92 7.32
N ILE A 191 8.12 9.27 8.08
CA ILE A 191 6.97 8.53 7.53
C ILE A 191 5.72 9.40 7.71
N GLU A 192 5.03 9.65 6.60
CA GLU A 192 3.81 10.45 6.54
C GLU A 192 2.67 9.64 5.93
N TYR A 193 1.43 9.98 6.31
CA TYR A 193 0.19 9.47 5.72
C TYR A 193 0.00 7.96 5.86
N GLU A 194 0.38 7.40 7.00
CA GLU A 194 0.09 6.02 7.36
C GLU A 194 -1.38 5.81 7.71
N ASP A 195 -2.09 5.06 6.88
CA ASP A 195 -3.46 4.59 7.18
C ASP A 195 -3.45 3.57 8.33
N GLY A 196 -4.61 3.01 8.70
CA GLY A 196 -4.70 1.98 9.73
C GLY A 196 -4.69 2.55 11.14
N ASP A 197 -3.94 1.97 12.09
CA ASP A 197 -4.02 2.39 13.49
C ASP A 197 -3.25 3.70 13.81
N GLY A 198 -2.49 4.23 12.84
CA GLY A 198 -1.69 5.45 12.97
C GLY A 198 -0.59 5.41 14.03
N GLU A 199 -0.20 4.22 14.51
CA GLU A 199 0.89 4.06 15.48
C GLU A 199 1.87 2.99 15.00
N ILE A 200 3.04 3.39 14.53
CA ILE A 200 4.03 2.46 13.99
C ILE A 200 4.89 1.87 15.13
N GLY A 201 4.88 0.55 15.27
CA GLY A 201 5.67 -0.19 16.27
C GLY A 201 7.04 -0.62 15.76
N LEU A 202 7.18 -0.88 14.46
CA LEU A 202 8.42 -1.33 13.83
C LEU A 202 8.48 -0.85 12.38
N VAL A 203 9.66 -0.44 11.94
CA VAL A 203 9.97 -0.20 10.53
C VAL A 203 11.19 -1.01 10.15
N GLU A 204 11.15 -1.65 9.00
CA GLU A 204 12.23 -2.44 8.46
C GLU A 204 12.53 -2.06 7.02
N LEU A 205 13.79 -2.19 6.64
CA LEU A 205 14.31 -1.84 5.32
C LEU A 205 14.91 -3.08 4.65
N LYS A 206 14.52 -3.33 3.40
CA LYS A 206 15.10 -4.36 2.54
C LYS A 206 15.82 -3.71 1.37
N GLN A 207 17.03 -4.19 1.09
CA GLN A 207 17.87 -3.74 -0.02
C GLN A 207 17.58 -4.55 -1.29
N ALA A 208 18.08 -4.09 -2.44
CA ALA A 208 17.91 -4.74 -3.73
C ALA A 208 18.39 -6.21 -3.78
N LEU A 209 17.50 -7.04 -4.35
CA LEU A 209 17.56 -8.39 -4.94
C LEU A 209 18.52 -9.52 -4.51
N ASP A 210 19.45 -9.36 -3.57
CA ASP A 210 20.29 -10.51 -3.13
C ASP A 210 20.04 -10.98 -1.68
N SER A 211 19.05 -10.40 -0.98
CA SER A 211 18.74 -10.82 0.39
C SER A 211 17.26 -10.65 0.73
N ASP A 212 16.61 -11.72 1.19
CA ASP A 212 15.31 -11.69 1.87
C ASP A 212 15.39 -11.16 3.32
N THR A 213 16.50 -10.51 3.66
CA THR A 213 16.75 -9.95 4.97
C THR A 213 16.12 -8.58 5.09
N TRP A 214 15.28 -8.42 6.11
CA TRP A 214 14.75 -7.16 6.56
C TRP A 214 15.64 -6.62 7.68
N LEU A 215 16.11 -5.38 7.53
CA LEU A 215 16.96 -4.71 8.51
C LEU A 215 16.07 -3.82 9.39
N PRO A 216 15.97 -4.07 10.70
CA PRO A 216 15.15 -3.25 11.58
C PRO A 216 15.73 -1.85 11.70
N MET A 217 14.88 -0.86 11.52
CA MET A 217 15.18 0.55 11.73
C MET A 217 14.86 0.93 13.18
N SER A 218 15.57 1.91 13.71
CA SER A 218 15.32 2.48 15.04
C SER A 218 14.57 3.80 14.89
N GLN A 219 13.53 4.01 15.71
CA GLN A 219 12.89 5.32 15.80
C GLN A 219 13.92 6.33 16.34
N SER A 220 14.21 7.36 15.55
CA SER A 220 15.18 8.39 15.91
C SER A 220 14.52 9.46 16.78
N TRP A 221 13.44 10.07 16.30
CA TRP A 221 12.63 11.07 16.98
C TRP A 221 11.32 11.25 16.20
N GLY A 222 10.22 11.65 16.86
CA GLY A 222 8.93 11.85 16.17
C GLY A 222 8.52 10.64 15.33
N ALA A 223 8.15 10.89 14.06
CA ALA A 223 7.88 9.86 13.06
C ALA A 223 9.10 9.51 12.18
N VAL A 224 10.31 9.88 12.57
CA VAL A 224 11.56 9.61 11.84
C VAL A 224 12.17 8.28 12.27
N TRP A 225 12.42 7.40 11.30
CA TRP A 225 13.07 6.11 11.49
C TRP A 225 14.42 6.08 10.81
N LYS A 226 15.43 5.50 11.47
CA LYS A 226 16.83 5.51 11.05
C LYS A 226 17.44 4.12 11.03
N LEU A 227 18.30 3.88 10.04
CA LEU A 227 19.16 2.71 9.94
C LEU A 227 20.59 3.12 9.61
N ASP A 228 21.54 2.71 10.46
CA ASP A 228 22.98 2.83 10.21
C ASP A 228 23.55 1.47 9.81
N VAL A 229 24.32 1.42 8.73
CA VAL A 229 24.92 0.18 8.21
C VAL A 229 26.43 0.33 7.99
N THR A 230 27.15 -0.78 8.04
CA THR A 230 28.61 -0.82 7.85
C THR A 230 29.03 -0.89 6.39
N SER A 231 28.11 -1.24 5.49
CA SER A 231 28.31 -1.32 4.03
C SER A 231 27.26 -0.46 3.33
N PRO A 232 27.57 0.17 2.18
CA PRO A 232 26.60 0.99 1.45
C PRO A 232 25.29 0.26 1.17
N LEU A 233 24.17 0.90 1.49
CA LEU A 233 22.85 0.45 1.11
C LEU A 233 22.73 0.35 -0.41
N ARG A 234 22.21 -0.78 -0.88
CA ARG A 234 21.95 -1.02 -2.30
C ARG A 234 20.48 -0.79 -2.61
N ALA A 235 20.20 0.36 -3.21
CA ALA A 235 18.87 0.69 -3.74
C ALA A 235 18.54 -0.13 -5.01
N PRO A 236 17.25 -0.31 -5.37
CA PRO A 236 16.06 0.20 -4.68
C PRO A 236 15.87 -0.36 -3.26
N LEU A 237 15.28 0.45 -2.37
CA LEU A 237 15.01 0.09 -0.99
C LEU A 237 13.51 -0.07 -0.80
N SER A 238 13.11 -1.23 -0.26
CA SER A 238 11.75 -1.51 0.17
C SER A 238 11.60 -1.23 1.67
N LEU A 239 10.46 -0.69 2.09
CA LEU A 239 10.16 -0.39 3.49
C LEU A 239 8.95 -1.19 3.95
N ARG A 240 9.03 -1.77 5.14
CA ARG A 240 7.91 -2.48 5.80
C ARG A 240 7.61 -1.79 7.13
N LEU A 241 6.38 -1.37 7.31
CA LEU A 241 5.86 -0.81 8.55
C LEU A 241 5.05 -1.89 9.26
N THR A 242 5.13 -1.96 10.58
CA THR A 242 4.26 -2.81 11.41
C THR A 242 3.56 -1.93 12.43
N TYR A 243 2.24 -1.96 12.41
CA TYR A 243 1.36 -1.23 13.31
C TYR A 243 1.42 -1.79 14.73
N LEU A 244 1.41 -0.90 15.73
CA LEU A 244 1.69 -1.24 17.11
C LEU A 244 0.55 -2.02 17.77
N ASP A 245 -0.70 -1.64 17.48
CA ASP A 245 -1.87 -2.25 18.13
C ASP A 245 -2.33 -3.51 17.41
N SER A 246 -2.45 -3.44 16.08
CA SER A 246 -2.93 -4.57 15.26
C SER A 246 -1.85 -5.61 14.96
N GLY A 247 -0.59 -5.19 14.89
CA GLY A 247 0.51 -6.01 14.36
C GLY A 247 0.44 -6.24 12.85
N GLU A 248 -0.48 -5.56 12.17
CA GLU A 248 -0.56 -5.59 10.71
C GLU A 248 0.64 -4.88 10.09
N THR A 249 1.00 -5.29 8.89
CA THR A 249 2.18 -4.75 8.20
C THR A 249 1.78 -4.06 6.92
N VAL A 250 2.40 -2.95 6.57
CA VAL A 250 2.30 -2.33 5.24
C VAL A 250 3.66 -2.42 4.57
N MET A 251 3.69 -2.80 3.29
CA MET A 251 4.93 -2.97 2.53
C MET A 251 4.95 -2.02 1.34
N ALA A 252 5.92 -1.12 1.33
CA ALA A 252 6.23 -0.24 0.23
C ALA A 252 7.45 -0.81 -0.53
N SER A 253 7.16 -1.63 -1.55
CA SER A 253 8.18 -2.28 -2.38
C SER A 253 8.91 -1.25 -3.24
N ASP A 254 10.24 -1.32 -3.24
CA ASP A 254 11.14 -0.52 -4.07
C ASP A 254 10.82 0.99 -4.10
N VAL A 255 10.25 1.48 -3.00
CA VAL A 255 9.73 2.83 -2.87
C VAL A 255 10.83 3.89 -2.90
N ILE A 256 12.04 3.56 -2.42
CA ILE A 256 13.20 4.43 -2.54
C ILE A 256 14.04 3.94 -3.73
N PRO A 257 14.04 4.66 -4.87
CA PRO A 257 14.64 4.19 -6.12
C PRO A 257 16.17 4.23 -6.07
N ALA A 258 16.82 3.55 -7.02
CA ALA A 258 18.24 3.79 -7.26
C ALA A 258 18.48 5.26 -7.65
N GLY A 259 19.50 5.89 -7.01
CA GLY A 259 19.79 7.31 -7.22
C GLY A 259 18.93 8.27 -6.40
N TRP A 260 18.25 7.79 -5.35
CA TRP A 260 17.52 8.63 -4.40
C TRP A 260 18.38 9.78 -3.85
N GLU A 261 17.75 10.93 -3.65
CA GLU A 261 18.35 12.13 -3.09
C GLU A 261 17.82 12.42 -1.67
N PRO A 262 18.67 12.82 -0.71
CA PRO A 262 18.23 13.33 0.59
C PRO A 262 17.38 14.60 0.43
N GLY A 263 16.34 14.73 1.26
CA GLY A 263 15.36 15.82 1.22
C GLY A 263 14.16 15.56 0.30
N GLU A 264 14.19 14.49 -0.50
CA GLU A 264 13.11 14.14 -1.41
C GLU A 264 12.04 13.26 -0.74
N LYS A 265 10.81 13.36 -1.27
CA LYS A 265 9.65 12.56 -0.84
C LYS A 265 9.33 11.46 -1.85
N TYR A 266 9.19 10.24 -1.37
CA TYR A 266 8.86 9.07 -2.17
C TYR A 266 7.54 8.47 -1.70
N LYS A 267 6.56 8.39 -2.60
CA LYS A 267 5.22 7.87 -2.30
C LYS A 267 5.17 6.37 -2.58
N SER A 268 4.58 5.61 -1.67
CA SER A 268 4.31 4.19 -1.90
C SER A 268 3.27 3.98 -2.99
N ASN A 269 3.41 2.87 -3.70
CA ASN A 269 2.37 2.40 -4.62
C ASN A 269 1.21 1.88 -3.75
N ASN A 270 -0.04 2.10 -4.18
CA ASN A 270 -1.30 1.99 -3.41
C ASN A 270 -1.66 0.57 -2.87
N GLU A 271 -0.72 -0.12 -2.23
CA GLU A 271 -0.85 -1.51 -1.81
C GLU A 271 -0.68 -1.63 -0.27
N THR A 272 -1.71 -1.28 0.49
CA THR A 272 -1.85 -1.65 1.91
C THR A 272 -2.09 -3.17 2.02
N LYS A 273 -1.03 -3.96 1.89
CA LYS A 273 -1.11 -5.43 1.94
C LYS A 273 -1.25 -5.92 3.38
N ASN A 274 -2.32 -6.65 3.71
CA ASN A 274 -2.48 -7.36 4.97
C ASN A 274 -1.34 -8.39 5.20
N ALA A 275 -1.28 -9.01 6.39
CA ALA A 275 -0.23 -9.99 6.76
C ALA A 275 -0.14 -11.23 5.83
N SER A 276 -1.14 -11.47 4.97
CA SER A 276 -1.14 -12.52 3.95
C SER A 276 -0.75 -12.03 2.54
N GLY A 277 -0.32 -10.77 2.43
CA GLY A 277 0.15 -10.14 1.20
C GLY A 277 -0.98 -9.66 0.27
N TRP A 278 -2.21 -9.58 0.77
CA TRP A 278 -3.39 -9.11 0.02
C TRP A 278 -3.71 -7.66 0.40
N ALA A 279 -3.83 -6.77 -0.58
CA ALA A 279 -4.36 -5.44 -0.34
C ALA A 279 -5.85 -5.54 0.03
N ASP A 280 -6.17 -5.13 1.25
CA ASP A 280 -7.53 -5.11 1.83
C ASP A 280 -7.80 -3.71 2.39
N ALA A 281 -8.68 -2.95 1.71
CA ALA A 281 -9.59 -1.96 2.31
C ALA A 281 -10.52 -1.31 1.27
N ASP A 282 -10.03 -0.96 0.06
CA ASP A 282 -10.78 -0.03 -0.83
C ASP A 282 -10.78 -0.39 -2.32
N ALA A 283 -10.61 -1.67 -2.69
CA ALA A 283 -10.72 -2.09 -4.09
C ALA A 283 -12.14 -2.59 -4.42
N GLY A 284 -12.81 -1.94 -5.36
CA GLY A 284 -14.04 -2.45 -5.95
C GLY A 284 -13.80 -3.18 -7.26
N ALA A 285 -14.76 -4.00 -7.63
CA ALA A 285 -14.83 -4.62 -8.93
C ALA A 285 -16.23 -4.48 -9.53
N THR A 286 -16.26 -4.12 -10.80
CA THR A 286 -17.43 -4.21 -11.67
C THR A 286 -17.11 -5.15 -12.83
N TRP A 287 -18.01 -5.25 -13.81
CA TRP A 287 -17.71 -5.99 -15.02
C TRP A 287 -18.39 -5.41 -16.24
N TYR A 288 -17.82 -5.71 -17.41
CA TYR A 288 -18.31 -5.24 -18.71
C TYR A 288 -18.25 -6.32 -19.79
N GLY A 289 -18.94 -6.05 -20.90
CA GLY A 289 -19.04 -6.93 -22.06
C GLY A 289 -19.98 -8.12 -21.87
N GLU A 290 -19.72 -9.19 -22.61
CA GLU A 290 -20.55 -10.40 -22.57
C GLU A 290 -20.27 -11.26 -21.32
N PRO A 291 -21.27 -11.98 -20.77
CA PRO A 291 -21.14 -12.77 -19.53
C PRO A 291 -20.00 -13.80 -19.49
N GLU A 292 -19.61 -14.34 -20.64
CA GLU A 292 -18.49 -15.29 -20.79
C GLU A 292 -17.39 -14.74 -21.72
N GLY A 293 -17.48 -13.45 -22.06
CA GLY A 293 -16.56 -12.77 -22.95
C GLY A 293 -15.40 -12.08 -22.21
N ALA A 294 -14.48 -11.51 -22.98
CA ALA A 294 -13.28 -10.81 -22.51
C ALA A 294 -13.51 -9.33 -22.17
N GLY A 295 -14.76 -8.88 -22.04
CA GLY A 295 -15.07 -7.46 -22.01
C GLY A 295 -15.14 -6.90 -23.44
N SER A 296 -14.02 -6.38 -23.94
CA SER A 296 -13.88 -5.80 -25.29
C SER A 296 -12.60 -6.27 -25.98
N THR A 297 -12.63 -6.39 -27.31
CA THR A 297 -11.41 -6.60 -28.12
C THR A 297 -10.81 -5.28 -28.62
N GLY A 298 -11.38 -4.13 -28.26
CA GLY A 298 -10.92 -2.79 -28.64
C GLY A 298 -10.23 -2.04 -27.50
N GLY A 299 -9.68 -2.77 -26.52
CA GLY A 299 -9.15 -2.18 -25.30
C GLY A 299 -7.93 -1.29 -25.50
N ALA A 300 -7.70 -0.38 -24.54
CA ALA A 300 -6.68 0.65 -24.57
C ALA A 300 -5.26 0.09 -24.70
N CYS A 301 -4.97 -1.13 -24.24
CA CYS A 301 -3.64 -1.76 -24.34
C CYS A 301 -3.33 -2.36 -25.72
N GLY A 302 -4.23 -2.26 -26.70
CA GLY A 302 -3.94 -2.66 -28.08
C GLY A 302 -3.88 -4.17 -28.34
N TYR A 303 -4.24 -5.02 -27.37
CA TYR A 303 -4.17 -6.50 -27.49
C TYR A 303 -5.20 -7.09 -28.46
N GLY A 304 -6.18 -6.30 -28.93
CA GLY A 304 -7.09 -6.75 -29.97
C GLY A 304 -7.88 -8.00 -29.58
N VAL A 305 -7.89 -9.01 -30.47
CA VAL A 305 -8.55 -10.29 -30.23
C VAL A 305 -7.79 -11.23 -29.29
N ALA A 306 -6.54 -10.91 -28.92
CA ALA A 306 -5.74 -11.75 -28.02
C ALA A 306 -6.41 -11.95 -26.66
N VAL A 307 -7.10 -10.92 -26.15
CA VAL A 307 -7.78 -10.95 -24.84
C VAL A 307 -8.81 -12.08 -24.72
N ALA A 308 -9.40 -12.52 -25.82
CA ALA A 308 -10.38 -13.61 -25.84
C ALA A 308 -9.76 -14.99 -26.06
N ASN A 309 -8.51 -15.06 -26.52
CA ASN A 309 -7.84 -16.29 -26.93
C ASN A 309 -6.80 -16.76 -25.91
N PRO A 310 -6.35 -18.03 -25.97
CA PRO A 310 -5.20 -18.45 -25.17
C PRO A 310 -3.97 -17.55 -25.42
N PRO A 311 -3.18 -17.23 -24.39
CA PRO A 311 -3.29 -17.71 -23.00
C PRO A 311 -4.24 -16.90 -22.11
N LEU A 312 -4.66 -15.70 -22.51
CA LEU A 312 -5.48 -14.79 -21.69
C LEU A 312 -6.87 -15.36 -21.41
N ASN A 313 -7.47 -16.05 -22.39
CA ASN A 313 -8.72 -16.79 -22.24
C ASN A 313 -9.85 -15.98 -21.57
N ALA A 314 -9.97 -14.69 -21.87
CA ALA A 314 -10.91 -13.77 -21.23
C ALA A 314 -10.76 -13.65 -19.70
N MET A 315 -9.60 -13.96 -19.13
CA MET A 315 -9.24 -13.67 -17.74
C MET A 315 -8.53 -12.30 -17.67
N VAL A 316 -9.28 -11.25 -18.02
CA VAL A 316 -8.76 -9.89 -18.17
C VAL A 316 -9.61 -8.86 -17.44
N SER A 317 -9.04 -7.67 -17.22
CA SER A 317 -9.71 -6.51 -16.62
C SER A 317 -9.33 -5.22 -17.34
N ALA A 318 -10.28 -4.29 -17.41
CA ALA A 318 -9.95 -2.87 -17.52
C ALA A 318 -9.56 -2.36 -16.13
N GLY A 319 -8.51 -1.54 -16.06
CA GLY A 319 -8.03 -0.95 -14.81
C GLY A 319 -8.50 0.49 -14.64
N GLY A 320 -8.86 0.90 -13.42
CA GLY A 320 -8.95 2.31 -13.07
C GLY A 320 -7.59 3.04 -13.19
N PRO A 321 -7.52 4.37 -13.00
CA PRO A 321 -6.30 5.15 -13.23
C PRO A 321 -5.06 4.66 -12.49
N SER A 322 -5.22 4.14 -11.26
CA SER A 322 -4.14 3.59 -10.46
C SER A 322 -3.58 2.26 -10.99
N LEU A 323 -4.39 1.48 -11.71
CA LEU A 323 -3.99 0.20 -12.30
C LEU A 323 -3.54 0.37 -13.75
N PHE A 324 -4.28 1.10 -14.58
CA PHE A 324 -3.93 1.32 -15.99
C PHE A 324 -2.70 2.24 -16.15
N ASN A 325 -2.58 3.26 -15.29
CA ASN A 325 -1.43 4.16 -15.19
C ASN A 325 -0.90 4.67 -16.55
N ASN A 326 -1.80 5.25 -17.35
CA ASN A 326 -1.48 5.78 -18.69
C ASN A 326 -0.83 4.74 -19.63
N GLY A 327 -1.17 3.46 -19.51
CA GLY A 327 -0.66 2.38 -20.34
C GLY A 327 0.45 1.56 -19.70
N LYS A 328 1.13 2.10 -18.67
CA LYS A 328 2.22 1.39 -17.97
C LYS A 328 1.76 0.13 -17.24
N GLY A 329 0.48 0.08 -16.88
CA GLY A 329 -0.11 -1.09 -16.24
C GLY A 329 -0.55 -2.18 -17.19
N CYS A 330 -0.55 -1.94 -18.51
CA CYS A 330 -0.89 -2.97 -19.48
C CYS A 330 0.05 -4.17 -19.35
N GLY A 331 -0.52 -5.37 -19.40
CA GLY A 331 0.23 -6.63 -19.27
C GLY A 331 0.47 -7.06 -17.82
N THR A 332 0.31 -6.18 -16.83
CA THR A 332 0.44 -6.56 -15.41
C THR A 332 -0.64 -7.54 -14.97
N CYS A 333 -0.28 -8.44 -14.05
CA CYS A 333 -1.19 -9.45 -13.52
C CYS A 333 -1.52 -9.21 -12.05
N TYR A 334 -2.78 -9.48 -11.71
CA TYR A 334 -3.29 -9.37 -10.35
C TYR A 334 -4.01 -10.64 -9.95
N GLN A 335 -3.77 -11.08 -8.72
CA GLN A 335 -4.66 -11.99 -8.05
C GLN A 335 -5.79 -11.20 -7.39
N ILE A 336 -7.03 -11.62 -7.62
CA ILE A 336 -8.24 -10.96 -7.13
C ILE A 336 -9.10 -11.98 -6.41
N MET A 337 -9.61 -11.64 -5.24
CA MET A 337 -10.43 -12.49 -4.40
C MET A 337 -11.65 -11.72 -3.91
N CYS A 338 -12.80 -12.39 -3.88
CA CYS A 338 -14.00 -11.86 -3.24
C CYS A 338 -14.42 -12.77 -2.08
N THR A 339 -14.83 -12.15 -0.97
CA THR A 339 -15.26 -12.86 0.26
C THR A 339 -16.58 -12.34 0.83
N VAL A 340 -16.94 -11.08 0.56
CA VAL A 340 -18.08 -10.40 1.21
C VAL A 340 -19.43 -10.83 0.63
N ASN A 341 -19.55 -10.93 -0.69
CA ASN A 341 -20.83 -11.31 -1.31
C ASN A 341 -21.09 -12.83 -1.13
N PRO A 342 -22.32 -13.27 -0.78
CA PRO A 342 -22.64 -14.68 -0.58
C PRO A 342 -22.32 -15.60 -1.77
N ALA A 343 -22.33 -15.05 -2.99
CA ALA A 343 -21.99 -15.78 -4.21
C ALA A 343 -20.49 -15.97 -4.40
N CYS A 344 -19.64 -15.28 -3.65
CA CYS A 344 -18.20 -15.36 -3.81
C CYS A 344 -17.63 -16.70 -3.34
N SER A 345 -16.66 -17.20 -4.09
CA SER A 345 -16.00 -18.48 -3.84
C SER A 345 -15.01 -18.42 -2.67
N GLY A 346 -14.51 -17.23 -2.34
CA GLY A 346 -13.37 -17.06 -1.42
C GLY A 346 -12.04 -17.55 -2.00
N SER A 347 -12.00 -17.94 -3.28
CA SER A 347 -10.79 -18.38 -3.98
C SER A 347 -10.32 -17.30 -4.94
N PRO A 348 -9.00 -17.06 -5.04
CA PRO A 348 -8.49 -16.04 -5.92
C PRO A 348 -8.46 -16.48 -7.37
N ILE A 349 -8.68 -15.53 -8.28
CA ILE A 349 -8.42 -15.66 -9.71
C ILE A 349 -7.23 -14.79 -10.10
N THR A 350 -6.56 -15.09 -11.21
CA THR A 350 -5.57 -14.19 -11.81
C THR A 350 -6.17 -13.53 -13.03
N VAL A 351 -5.99 -12.21 -13.16
CA VAL A 351 -6.36 -11.44 -14.36
C VAL A 351 -5.19 -10.60 -14.85
N THR A 352 -5.19 -10.31 -16.14
CA THR A 352 -4.26 -9.36 -16.78
C THR A 352 -4.97 -8.03 -17.06
N ILE A 353 -4.29 -6.90 -16.83
CA ILE A 353 -4.80 -5.58 -17.24
C ILE A 353 -4.60 -5.41 -18.74
N THR A 354 -5.70 -5.22 -19.47
CA THR A 354 -5.68 -5.12 -20.94
C THR A 354 -6.47 -3.93 -21.49
N ASP A 355 -7.06 -3.12 -20.61
CA ASP A 355 -7.90 -1.99 -21.00
C ASP A 355 -7.93 -0.91 -19.89
N GLU A 356 -8.49 0.25 -20.20
CA GLU A 356 -8.66 1.39 -19.29
C GLU A 356 -10.14 1.56 -18.96
N CYS A 357 -10.45 1.74 -17.66
CA CYS A 357 -11.76 2.19 -17.21
C CYS A 357 -11.65 3.61 -16.64
N PRO A 358 -11.95 4.65 -17.43
CA PRO A 358 -11.63 6.03 -17.05
C PRO A 358 -12.70 6.72 -16.18
N GLY A 359 -13.84 6.09 -15.89
CA GLY A 359 -14.99 6.76 -15.27
C GLY A 359 -15.83 5.88 -14.35
N GLY A 360 -16.85 6.49 -13.73
CA GLY A 360 -17.70 5.79 -12.77
C GLY A 360 -16.92 5.31 -11.54
N PRO A 361 -17.24 4.12 -11.00
CA PRO A 361 -16.50 3.52 -9.88
C PRO A 361 -14.98 3.52 -10.08
N CYS A 362 -14.53 3.33 -11.33
CA CYS A 362 -13.12 3.29 -11.66
C CYS A 362 -12.35 4.59 -11.39
N ALA A 363 -13.04 5.73 -11.41
CA ALA A 363 -12.44 7.03 -11.12
C ALA A 363 -12.73 7.53 -9.70
N SER A 364 -13.74 6.96 -9.02
CA SER A 364 -14.13 7.37 -7.67
C SER A 364 -13.51 6.54 -6.56
N GLU A 365 -13.07 5.32 -6.86
CA GLU A 365 -12.41 4.42 -5.91
C GLU A 365 -10.88 4.50 -6.06
N PRO A 366 -10.11 4.36 -4.96
CA PRO A 366 -8.64 4.36 -5.02
C PRO A 366 -8.07 3.29 -5.94
N VAL A 367 -8.75 2.14 -6.00
CA VAL A 367 -8.42 1.01 -6.87
C VAL A 367 -9.71 0.39 -7.37
N HIS A 368 -9.81 0.12 -8.67
CA HIS A 368 -10.99 -0.51 -9.24
C HIS A 368 -10.66 -1.41 -10.41
N PHE A 369 -11.22 -2.62 -10.40
CA PHE A 369 -11.13 -3.59 -11.49
C PHE A 369 -12.48 -3.67 -12.22
N ASP A 370 -12.56 -3.18 -13.45
CA ASP A 370 -13.71 -3.45 -14.30
C ASP A 370 -13.43 -4.74 -15.09
N LEU A 371 -13.86 -5.86 -14.52
CA LEU A 371 -13.52 -7.21 -14.97
C LEU A 371 -14.24 -7.56 -16.27
N SER A 372 -13.65 -8.44 -17.07
CA SER A 372 -14.43 -9.15 -18.09
C SER A 372 -15.54 -9.99 -17.45
N GLY A 373 -16.64 -10.22 -18.18
CA GLY A 373 -17.75 -11.03 -17.67
C GLY A 373 -17.35 -12.44 -17.24
N LYS A 374 -16.39 -13.04 -17.95
CA LYS A 374 -15.82 -14.34 -17.57
C LYS A 374 -15.01 -14.26 -16.27
N ALA A 375 -14.14 -13.26 -16.12
CA ALA A 375 -13.35 -13.08 -14.90
C ALA A 375 -14.25 -12.81 -13.68
N MET A 376 -15.25 -11.94 -13.79
CA MET A 376 -16.24 -11.72 -12.72
C MET A 376 -16.99 -13.01 -12.37
N GLY A 377 -17.40 -13.79 -13.37
CA GLY A 377 -18.03 -15.10 -13.15
C GLY A 377 -17.12 -16.08 -12.40
N ALA A 378 -15.81 -16.04 -12.64
CA ALA A 378 -14.83 -16.93 -12.01
C ALA A 378 -14.59 -16.64 -10.51
N LEU A 379 -14.93 -15.44 -10.03
CA LEU A 379 -14.92 -15.12 -8.59
C LEU A 379 -16.06 -15.81 -7.82
N ALA A 380 -17.08 -16.32 -8.51
CA ALA A 380 -18.25 -16.91 -7.89
C ALA A 380 -18.06 -18.40 -7.54
N LYS A 381 -18.85 -18.89 -6.59
CA LYS A 381 -19.05 -20.31 -6.35
C LYS A 381 -19.56 -21.00 -7.62
N PRO A 382 -19.27 -22.31 -7.81
CA PRO A 382 -19.81 -23.07 -8.93
C PRO A 382 -21.34 -22.89 -9.07
N GLY A 383 -21.78 -22.46 -10.25
CA GLY A 383 -23.20 -22.21 -10.55
C GLY A 383 -23.75 -20.83 -10.13
N GLN A 384 -22.97 -19.97 -9.48
CA GLN A 384 -23.43 -18.67 -8.98
C GLN A 384 -22.86 -17.47 -9.76
N ALA A 385 -22.21 -17.69 -10.90
CA ALA A 385 -21.61 -16.63 -11.72
C ALA A 385 -22.62 -15.55 -12.13
N ALA A 386 -23.83 -15.95 -12.57
CA ALA A 386 -24.89 -15.01 -12.93
C ALA A 386 -25.37 -14.18 -11.73
N GLN A 387 -25.44 -14.80 -10.55
CA GLN A 387 -25.83 -14.10 -9.31
C GLN A 387 -24.79 -13.05 -8.93
N LEU A 388 -23.50 -13.39 -8.98
CA LEU A 388 -22.43 -12.44 -8.66
C LEU A 388 -22.40 -11.28 -9.67
N ARG A 389 -22.52 -11.56 -10.97
CA ARG A 389 -22.61 -10.53 -12.01
C ARG A 389 -23.81 -9.57 -11.84
N SER A 390 -24.90 -10.06 -11.25
CA SER A 390 -26.11 -9.25 -10.99
C SER A 390 -26.04 -8.41 -9.71
N ALA A 391 -24.98 -8.56 -8.90
CA ALA A 391 -24.87 -7.91 -7.60
C ALA A 391 -24.54 -6.40 -7.67
N GLY A 392 -24.14 -5.90 -8.85
CA GLY A 392 -23.55 -4.56 -8.99
C GLY A 392 -22.06 -4.57 -8.61
N PRO A 393 -21.49 -3.42 -8.22
CA PRO A 393 -20.12 -3.34 -7.72
C PRO A 393 -19.92 -4.27 -6.51
N VAL A 394 -18.81 -4.99 -6.48
CA VAL A 394 -18.43 -5.89 -5.38
C VAL A 394 -17.08 -5.49 -4.82
N SER A 395 -16.93 -5.50 -3.50
CA SER A 395 -15.63 -5.30 -2.85
C SER A 395 -14.75 -6.54 -3.06
N VAL A 396 -13.49 -6.31 -3.40
CA VAL A 396 -12.49 -7.36 -3.64
C VAL A 396 -11.20 -7.07 -2.90
N SER A 397 -10.52 -8.14 -2.53
CA SER A 397 -9.12 -8.12 -2.13
C SER A 397 -8.27 -8.34 -3.36
N TYR A 398 -7.11 -7.69 -3.47
CA TYR A 398 -6.23 -7.89 -4.62
C TYR A 398 -4.76 -7.86 -4.25
N ARG A 399 -3.90 -8.40 -5.11
CA ARG A 399 -2.45 -8.20 -5.02
C ARG A 399 -1.81 -8.39 -6.38
N ARG A 400 -0.70 -7.69 -6.63
CA ARG A 400 0.14 -7.96 -7.80
C ARG A 400 0.59 -9.42 -7.78
N ALA A 401 0.59 -10.05 -8.95
CA ALA A 401 0.98 -11.44 -9.14
C ALA A 401 1.89 -11.56 -10.36
N ALA A 402 2.80 -12.53 -10.33
CA ALA A 402 3.57 -12.84 -11.51
C ALA A 402 2.65 -13.36 -12.62
N CYS A 403 2.77 -12.79 -13.82
CA CYS A 403 2.18 -13.30 -15.03
C CYS A 403 2.81 -14.65 -15.40
N LEU A 404 1.98 -15.64 -15.69
CA LEU A 404 2.40 -17.00 -16.01
C LEU A 404 1.60 -17.54 -17.20
N TYR A 405 2.10 -17.27 -18.40
CA TYR A 405 1.54 -17.73 -19.66
C TYR A 405 2.17 -19.06 -20.07
N GLN A 406 1.74 -20.16 -19.43
CA GLN A 406 2.34 -21.49 -19.57
C GLN A 406 2.57 -21.89 -21.04
N GLY A 407 3.84 -22.07 -21.42
CA GLY A 407 4.22 -22.48 -22.77
C GLY A 407 3.92 -21.44 -23.87
N THR A 408 3.68 -20.18 -23.50
CA THR A 408 3.52 -19.06 -24.45
C THR A 408 4.76 -18.17 -24.40
N GLU A 409 5.36 -17.92 -25.55
CA GLU A 409 6.46 -16.97 -25.68
C GLU A 409 5.96 -15.55 -25.88
N ILE A 410 6.81 -14.58 -25.52
CA ILE A 410 6.54 -13.16 -25.74
C ILE A 410 6.24 -12.94 -27.23
N ALA A 411 5.14 -12.23 -27.50
CA ALA A 411 4.71 -11.90 -28.84
C ALA A 411 4.83 -10.40 -29.11
N PHE A 412 5.10 -10.07 -30.37
CA PHE A 412 5.23 -8.72 -30.89
C PHE A 412 4.22 -8.56 -32.01
N HIS A 413 3.11 -7.87 -31.73
CA HIS A 413 2.11 -7.55 -32.75
C HIS A 413 2.47 -6.21 -33.41
N VAL A 414 2.93 -6.28 -34.66
CA VAL A 414 3.36 -5.11 -35.42
C VAL A 414 2.14 -4.35 -35.94
N ASP A 415 2.05 -3.07 -35.60
CA ASP A 415 0.94 -2.19 -35.99
C ASP A 415 0.78 -2.12 -37.51
N ALA A 416 -0.47 -2.04 -37.97
CA ALA A 416 -0.83 -2.00 -39.38
C ALA A 416 -0.26 -0.78 -40.13
N GLY A 417 0.01 0.32 -39.42
CA GLY A 417 0.64 1.53 -39.94
C GLY A 417 2.17 1.46 -40.05
N SER A 418 2.79 0.35 -39.59
CA SER A 418 4.24 0.20 -39.63
C SER A 418 4.79 0.17 -41.06
N THR A 419 5.97 0.78 -41.23
CA THR A 419 6.75 0.85 -42.47
C THR A 419 8.24 0.71 -42.14
N PRO A 420 9.14 0.56 -43.13
CA PRO A 420 10.57 0.60 -42.87
C PRO A 420 11.07 1.91 -42.20
N PHE A 421 10.31 3.00 -42.23
CA PHE A 421 10.70 4.30 -41.63
C PHE A 421 10.02 4.56 -40.26
N TYR A 422 9.02 3.75 -39.92
CA TYR A 422 8.20 3.87 -38.72
C TYR A 422 7.81 2.48 -38.27
N VAL A 423 8.34 2.02 -37.13
CA VAL A 423 7.99 0.70 -36.59
C VAL A 423 7.26 0.92 -35.28
N ALA A 424 6.08 0.34 -35.15
CA ALA A 424 5.36 0.29 -33.89
C ALA A 424 4.83 -1.12 -33.64
N PHE A 425 4.89 -1.57 -32.39
CA PHE A 425 4.32 -2.85 -32.00
C PHE A 425 3.90 -2.84 -30.54
N VAL A 426 2.95 -3.72 -30.23
CA VAL A 426 2.57 -4.06 -28.87
C VAL A 426 3.33 -5.32 -28.45
N VAL A 427 3.73 -5.37 -27.18
CA VAL A 427 4.33 -6.55 -26.56
C VAL A 427 3.25 -7.27 -25.76
N GLU A 428 3.16 -8.59 -25.94
CA GLU A 428 2.17 -9.44 -25.29
C GLU A 428 2.85 -10.66 -24.64
N TYR A 429 2.22 -11.18 -23.59
CA TYR A 429 2.57 -12.44 -22.91
C TYR A 429 3.93 -12.43 -22.20
N GLU A 430 4.30 -11.29 -21.63
CA GLU A 430 5.46 -11.16 -20.75
C GLU A 430 5.18 -11.86 -19.42
N ASN A 431 5.90 -12.94 -19.14
CA ASN A 431 5.89 -13.55 -17.81
C ASN A 431 6.52 -12.61 -16.77
N GLY A 432 6.38 -12.96 -15.50
CA GLY A 432 6.93 -12.16 -14.42
C GLY A 432 6.08 -10.94 -14.15
N GLU A 433 6.63 -9.74 -14.25
CA GLU A 433 5.97 -8.51 -13.77
C GLU A 433 4.84 -8.02 -14.70
N GLY A 434 4.94 -8.33 -15.99
CA GLY A 434 3.96 -7.95 -17.00
C GLY A 434 4.05 -6.50 -17.48
N ASP A 435 4.81 -5.63 -16.81
CA ASP A 435 5.15 -4.28 -17.26
C ASP A 435 6.60 -4.15 -17.72
N LEU A 436 6.86 -3.17 -18.57
CA LEU A 436 8.16 -2.92 -19.17
C LEU A 436 8.68 -1.52 -18.84
N ALA A 437 9.92 -1.46 -18.37
CA ALA A 437 10.65 -0.22 -18.16
C ALA A 437 11.15 0.40 -19.48
N SER A 438 11.56 -0.45 -20.42
CA SER A 438 12.04 -0.01 -21.73
C SER A 438 11.97 -1.12 -22.77
N VAL A 439 11.79 -0.70 -24.02
CA VAL A 439 11.90 -1.53 -25.21
C VAL A 439 12.88 -0.90 -26.18
N GLU A 440 13.79 -1.72 -26.71
CA GLU A 440 14.79 -1.28 -27.67
C GLU A 440 14.81 -2.23 -28.86
N ILE A 441 14.94 -1.66 -30.05
CA ILE A 441 14.99 -2.39 -31.32
C ILE A 441 16.38 -2.27 -31.94
N GLN A 442 16.93 -3.39 -32.40
CA GLN A 442 18.19 -3.43 -33.13
C GLN A 442 17.94 -3.99 -34.55
N PRO A 443 18.14 -3.20 -35.62
CA PRO A 443 18.15 -3.66 -37.01
C PRO A 443 19.34 -4.57 -37.30
N ALA A 444 19.30 -5.26 -38.45
CA ALA A 444 20.36 -6.17 -38.88
C ALA A 444 21.75 -5.52 -38.91
N SER A 445 21.80 -4.21 -39.17
CA SER A 445 23.00 -3.39 -39.09
C SER A 445 22.79 -2.22 -38.14
N GLY A 446 23.52 -2.18 -37.03
CA GLY A 446 23.47 -1.07 -36.08
C GLY A 446 23.44 -1.51 -34.62
N GLY A 447 23.26 -0.54 -33.73
CA GLY A 447 23.06 -0.76 -32.30
C GLY A 447 21.58 -0.80 -31.91
N PHE A 448 21.32 -1.11 -30.65
CA PHE A 448 19.99 -0.96 -30.06
C PHE A 448 19.58 0.52 -30.05
N MET A 449 18.34 0.78 -30.46
CA MET A 449 17.71 2.09 -30.43
C MET A 449 16.52 2.05 -29.47
N PRO A 450 16.39 3.03 -28.56
CA PRO A 450 15.25 3.10 -27.67
C PRO A 450 13.98 3.40 -28.44
N MET A 451 12.91 2.68 -28.10
CA MET A 451 11.57 2.96 -28.59
C MET A 451 10.84 3.86 -27.61
N GLN A 452 9.92 4.66 -28.15
CA GLN A 452 9.06 5.54 -27.37
C GLN A 452 7.79 4.79 -26.96
N GLU A 453 7.52 4.73 -25.66
CA GLU A 453 6.27 4.23 -25.10
C GLU A 453 5.10 5.15 -25.50
N MET A 454 3.99 4.55 -25.95
CA MET A 454 2.72 5.21 -26.16
C MET A 454 1.69 4.76 -25.12
N ARG A 455 0.60 5.53 -24.97
CA ARG A 455 -0.47 5.28 -23.98
C ARG A 455 -1.09 3.87 -24.07
N SER A 456 -0.94 3.18 -25.19
CA SER A 456 -1.57 1.88 -25.47
C SER A 456 -0.68 0.66 -25.23
N ALA A 457 0.37 0.74 -24.41
CA ALA A 457 1.45 -0.26 -24.36
C ALA A 457 2.12 -0.56 -25.72
N GLU A 458 1.92 0.34 -26.68
CA GLU A 458 2.55 0.31 -27.97
C GLU A 458 3.89 1.05 -27.90
N TRP A 459 4.92 0.44 -28.47
CA TRP A 459 6.26 1.00 -28.54
C TRP A 459 6.55 1.39 -29.97
N LYS A 460 6.92 2.65 -30.21
CA LYS A 460 7.21 3.16 -31.57
C LYS A 460 8.62 3.67 -31.74
N LEU A 461 9.10 3.62 -32.98
CA LEU A 461 10.35 4.23 -33.42
C LEU A 461 10.16 4.93 -34.77
N ASN A 462 10.48 6.23 -34.80
CA ASN A 462 10.76 6.96 -36.03
C ASN A 462 12.26 6.93 -36.29
N SER A 463 12.72 6.10 -37.23
CA SER A 463 14.14 5.83 -37.42
C SER A 463 14.89 6.88 -38.23
N GLY A 464 14.18 7.80 -38.91
CA GLY A 464 14.77 8.81 -39.80
C GLY A 464 15.38 8.25 -41.10
N GLY A 465 15.44 6.92 -41.25
CA GLY A 465 15.91 6.20 -42.42
C GLY A 465 15.36 4.76 -42.44
N PRO A 466 15.41 4.06 -43.58
CA PRO A 466 14.78 2.75 -43.69
C PRO A 466 15.52 1.72 -42.82
N LEU A 467 14.78 1.03 -41.96
CA LEU A 467 15.25 -0.09 -41.17
C LEU A 467 15.10 -1.40 -41.95
N SER A 468 16.13 -2.24 -41.89
CA SER A 468 16.07 -3.61 -42.41
C SER A 468 16.17 -4.60 -41.26
N GLY A 469 15.24 -5.56 -41.26
CA GLY A 469 15.32 -6.71 -40.39
C GLY A 469 16.42 -7.71 -40.84
N PRO A 470 16.63 -8.80 -40.10
CA PRO A 470 15.88 -9.16 -38.89
C PRO A 470 16.13 -8.20 -37.73
N PHE A 471 15.13 -8.02 -36.87
CA PHE A 471 15.21 -7.17 -35.69
C PHE A 471 15.40 -8.01 -34.42
N ASN A 472 16.37 -7.61 -33.60
CA ASN A 472 16.44 -8.05 -32.20
C ASN A 472 15.65 -7.07 -31.35
N ILE A 473 14.88 -7.59 -30.40
CA ILE A 473 14.14 -6.76 -29.43
C ILE A 473 14.69 -7.01 -28.04
N ARG A 474 15.15 -5.94 -27.37
CA ARG A 474 15.59 -5.98 -25.98
C ARG A 474 14.50 -5.39 -25.10
N LEU A 475 14.09 -6.16 -24.10
CA LEU A 475 13.05 -5.79 -23.14
C LEU A 475 13.66 -5.71 -21.76
N THR A 476 13.33 -4.65 -21.03
CA THR A 476 13.69 -4.47 -19.62
C THR A 476 12.42 -4.46 -18.80
N SER A 477 12.29 -5.35 -17.81
CA SER A 477 11.10 -5.40 -16.95
C SER A 477 10.97 -4.14 -16.07
N GLY A 478 9.73 -3.80 -15.68
CA GLY A 478 9.42 -2.58 -14.96
C GLY A 478 10.07 -2.45 -13.59
N GLU A 479 9.94 -3.49 -12.76
CA GLU A 479 10.33 -3.49 -11.35
C GLU A 479 11.76 -4.03 -11.17
N SER A 480 12.01 -5.31 -11.48
CA SER A 480 13.34 -5.94 -11.27
C SER A 480 14.43 -5.50 -12.24
N ARG A 481 14.08 -4.78 -13.31
CA ARG A 481 14.99 -4.39 -14.40
C ARG A 481 15.68 -5.59 -15.06
N LYS A 482 15.06 -6.78 -15.00
CA LYS A 482 15.56 -7.96 -15.71
C LYS A 482 15.56 -7.67 -17.21
N VAL A 483 16.59 -8.13 -17.91
CA VAL A 483 16.74 -7.91 -19.35
C VAL A 483 16.62 -9.24 -20.08
N VAL A 484 15.79 -9.27 -21.12
CA VAL A 484 15.72 -10.36 -22.10
C VAL A 484 15.91 -9.81 -23.51
N VAL A 485 16.51 -10.60 -24.39
CA VAL A 485 16.72 -10.22 -25.78
C VAL A 485 16.13 -11.29 -26.69
N ALA A 486 15.07 -10.92 -27.41
CA ALA A 486 14.46 -11.73 -28.46
C ALA A 486 15.28 -11.54 -29.74
N GLN A 487 16.15 -12.50 -30.03
CA GLN A 487 17.05 -12.48 -31.19
C GLN A 487 16.30 -12.76 -32.48
N ALA A 488 16.50 -11.91 -33.49
CA ALA A 488 15.95 -12.01 -34.84
C ALA A 488 14.44 -12.32 -34.88
N VAL A 489 13.69 -11.83 -33.89
CA VAL A 489 12.29 -12.22 -33.65
C VAL A 489 11.36 -11.68 -34.72
N ILE A 490 11.60 -10.45 -35.21
CA ILE A 490 10.89 -9.91 -36.36
C ILE A 490 11.81 -10.11 -37.59
N PRO A 491 11.41 -10.91 -38.58
CA PRO A 491 12.27 -11.30 -39.69
C PRO A 491 12.47 -10.16 -40.70
N ALA A 492 13.36 -10.33 -41.67
CA ALA A 492 13.63 -9.32 -42.70
C ALA A 492 12.42 -9.03 -43.60
N ASP A 493 11.57 -10.03 -43.85
CA ASP A 493 10.37 -9.98 -44.68
C ASP A 493 9.08 -9.74 -43.87
N TRP A 494 9.22 -9.13 -42.69
CA TRP A 494 8.10 -8.77 -41.84
C TRP A 494 7.06 -7.93 -42.60
N LYS A 495 5.80 -8.10 -42.20
CA LYS A 495 4.65 -7.35 -42.68
C LYS A 495 3.96 -6.66 -41.51
N PRO A 496 3.35 -5.48 -41.74
CA PRO A 496 2.44 -4.85 -40.80
C PRO A 496 1.24 -5.76 -40.50
N ASP A 497 0.59 -5.54 -39.36
CA ASP A 497 -0.57 -6.31 -38.89
C ASP A 497 -0.28 -7.82 -38.78
N GLN A 498 0.92 -8.14 -38.29
CA GLN A 498 1.36 -9.52 -38.04
C GLN A 498 1.99 -9.64 -36.66
N THR A 499 1.83 -10.82 -36.06
CA THR A 499 2.39 -11.14 -34.76
C THR A 499 3.58 -12.07 -34.90
N TYR A 500 4.71 -11.69 -34.32
CA TYR A 500 5.94 -12.48 -34.27
C TYR A 500 6.20 -12.95 -32.85
N ARG A 501 6.62 -14.20 -32.67
CA ARG A 501 6.83 -14.81 -31.35
C ARG A 501 8.30 -15.08 -31.11
N SER A 502 8.75 -14.76 -29.90
CA SER A 502 10.12 -15.01 -29.47
C SER A 502 10.31 -16.48 -29.07
N ILE A 503 11.53 -16.82 -28.64
CA ILE A 503 11.85 -18.09 -27.95
C ILE A 503 12.26 -17.84 -26.49
N VAL A 504 12.05 -16.62 -25.99
CA VAL A 504 12.47 -16.18 -24.66
C VAL A 504 11.26 -15.67 -23.88
N ASN A 505 11.33 -15.80 -22.57
CA ASN A 505 10.39 -15.14 -21.67
C ASN A 505 11.13 -14.76 -20.37
N PHE A 506 10.50 -13.91 -19.56
CA PHE A 506 11.02 -13.52 -18.25
C PHE A 506 10.92 -14.64 -17.22
#